data_AF-A0A529X6H1-F1
#
_entry.id   AF-A0A529X6H1-F1
#
_cell.length_a   1.000
_cell.length_b   1.000
_cell.length_c   1.000
_cell.angle_alpha   90.00
_cell.angle_beta   90.00
_cell.angle_gamma   90.00
#
_symmetry.space_group_name_H-M   'P 1'
#
loop_
_entity.id
_entity.type
_entity.pdbx_description
1 polymer ?
#
loop_
_entity_poly.entity_id
_entity_poly.type
_entity_poly.pdbx_seq_one_letter_code
_entity_poly.pdbx_strand_id
1 'polypeptide(L)' 'QVVPELQRRGVFPTEYAPGTLRDRFGLARPANRFAEQRANQRAVS' A
#
# COMPACT_ATOMS: atom_id res chain seq x y z
N GLN A 1 -26.68 -7.92 9.07
CA GLN A 1 -25.39 -7.24 8.83
C GLN A 1 -24.35 -8.31 8.46
N VAL A 2 -23.45 -8.05 7.51
CA VAL A 2 -22.63 -9.12 6.88
C VAL A 2 -21.24 -9.29 7.52
N VAL A 3 -20.58 -8.20 7.88
CA VAL A 3 -19.19 -8.21 8.38
C VAL A 3 -18.98 -9.16 9.59
N PRO A 4 -19.86 -9.18 10.62
CA PRO A 4 -19.66 -10.09 11.76
C PRO A 4 -19.68 -11.58 11.38
N GLU A 5 -20.43 -11.97 10.35
CA GLU A 5 -20.46 -13.37 9.87
C GLU A 5 -19.15 -13.77 9.20
N LEU A 6 -18.56 -12.86 8.42
CA LEU A 6 -17.30 -13.09 7.72
C LEU A 6 -16.12 -13.19 8.70
N GLN A 7 -16.14 -12.36 9.75
CA GLN A 7 -15.16 -12.45 10.85
C GLN A 7 -15.25 -13.79 11.58
N ARG A 8 -16.47 -14.27 11.91
CA ARG A 8 -16.65 -15.59 12.54
C ARG A 8 -16.14 -16.76 11.70
N ARG A 9 -16.20 -16.63 10.38
CA ARG A 9 -15.69 -17.63 9.43
C ARG A 9 -14.19 -17.51 9.13
N GLY A 10 -13.50 -16.51 9.72
CA GLY A 10 -12.07 -16.30 9.52
C GLY A 10 -11.69 -15.74 8.13
N VAL A 11 -12.66 -15.24 7.36
CA VAL A 11 -12.42 -14.70 6.01
C VAL A 11 -12.35 -13.18 5.97
N PHE A 12 -12.48 -12.51 7.12
CA PHE A 12 -12.37 -11.07 7.23
C PHE A 12 -11.64 -10.65 8.51
N PRO A 13 -10.79 -9.61 8.48
CA PRO A 13 -10.06 -9.16 9.66
C PRO A 13 -10.99 -8.67 10.78
N THR A 14 -10.63 -8.97 12.04
CA THR A 14 -11.27 -8.40 13.24
C THR A 14 -10.69 -7.04 13.61
N GLU A 15 -9.44 -6.81 13.21
CA GLU A 15 -8.71 -5.57 13.43
C GLU A 15 -7.75 -5.30 12.26
N TYR A 16 -7.36 -4.04 12.12
CA TYR A 16 -6.40 -3.61 11.13
C TYR A 16 -5.01 -3.51 11.77
N ALA A 17 -4.04 -4.27 11.26
CA ALA A 17 -2.65 -4.16 11.70
C ALA A 17 -2.11 -2.71 11.55
N PRO A 18 -1.09 -2.30 12.31
CA PRO A 18 -0.40 -1.03 12.04
C PRO A 18 0.13 -0.97 10.60
N GLY A 19 0.20 0.23 10.02
CA GLY A 19 0.74 0.43 8.67
C GLY A 19 -0.17 1.22 7.74
N THR A 20 0.26 1.34 6.49
CA THR A 20 -0.44 2.10 5.46
C THR A 20 -1.47 1.26 4.72
N LEU A 21 -2.35 1.92 3.98
CA LEU A 21 -3.28 1.26 3.08
C LEU A 21 -2.56 0.36 2.06
N ARG A 22 -1.37 0.78 1.61
CA ARG A 22 -0.58 0.01 0.64
C ARG A 22 -0.10 -1.30 1.23
N ASP A 23 0.34 -1.29 2.49
CA ASP A 23 0.81 -2.51 3.17
C ASP A 23 -0.31 -3.55 3.28
N ARG A 24 -1.54 -3.10 3.54
CA ARG A 24 -2.74 -3.97 3.65
C ARG A 24 -3.12 -4.64 2.34
N PHE A 25 -2.83 -3.98 1.22
CA PHE A 25 -3.18 -4.44 -0.12
C PHE A 25 -1.98 -4.99 -0.90
N GLY A 26 -0.80 -5.11 -0.25
CA GLY A 26 0.42 -5.58 -0.92
C GLY A 26 0.87 -4.67 -2.07
N LEU A 27 0.54 -3.38 -2.01
CA LEU A 27 0.85 -2.43 -3.08
C LEU A 27 2.26 -1.88 -2.92
N ALA A 28 3.05 -1.94 -3.99
CA ALA A 28 4.37 -1.33 -4.02
C ALA A 28 4.27 0.20 -3.86
N ARG A 29 5.28 0.80 -3.19
CA ARG A 29 5.41 2.25 -3.12
C ARG A 29 5.86 2.79 -4.48
N PRO A 30 5.10 3.67 -5.14
CA PRO A 30 5.54 4.24 -6.42
C PRO A 30 6.72 5.18 -6.22
N ALA A 31 7.62 5.19 -7.19
CA ALA A 31 8.71 6.15 -7.24
C ALA A 31 8.16 7.58 -7.44
N ASN A 32 8.89 8.56 -6.89
CA ASN A 32 8.54 9.96 -7.06
C ASN A 32 9.03 10.44 -8.42
N ARG A 33 8.10 10.78 -9.32
CA ARG A 33 8.39 11.28 -10.68
C ARG A 33 9.38 12.45 -10.73
N PHE A 34 9.33 13.36 -9.75
CA PHE A 34 10.23 14.52 -9.72
C PHE A 34 11.64 14.11 -9.27
N ALA A 35 11.76 13.07 -8.45
CA ALA A 35 13.05 12.51 -8.07
C ALA A 35 13.72 11.82 -9.27
N GLU A 36 12.96 11.04 -10.05
CA GLU A 36 13.43 10.40 -11.28
C GLU A 36 13.90 11.44 -12.32
N GLN A 37 13.10 12.49 -12.54
CA GLN A 37 13.46 13.57 -13.46
C GLN A 37 14.79 14.25 -13.07
N ARG A 38 14.99 14.56 -11.78
CA ARG A 38 16.26 15.14 -11.30
C ARG A 38 17.45 14.20 -11.50
N ALA A 39 17.27 12.90 -11.28
CA ALA A 39 18.32 11.92 -11.51
C ALA A 39 18.72 11.85 -12.99
N ASN A 40 17.73 11.85 -13.89
CA ASN A 40 17.98 11.85 -15.33
C ASN A 40 18.70 13.13 -15.79
N GLN A 41 18.29 14.30 -15.29
CA GLN A 41 18.96 15.57 -15.59
C GLN A 41 20.43 15.56 -15.17
N ARG A 42 20.74 15.00 -13.99
CA ARG A 42 22.12 14.86 -13.51
C ARG A 42 22.96 13.93 -14.39
N ALA A 43 22.35 12.91 -15.00
CA ALA A 43 23.06 11.96 -15.85
C ALA A 43 23.37 12.50 -17.27
N VAL A 44 22.66 13.56 -17.69
CA VAL A 44 22.83 14.20 -19.02
C VAL A 44 23.82 15.36 -18.98
N SER A 45 24.21 15.82 -17.78
CA SER A 45 25.23 16.86 -17.58
C SER A 45 26.60 16.23 -17.39
#